data_AF-A0A438H003-F1
#
_entry.id   AF-A0A438H003-F1
#
_cell.length_a   1.000
_cell.length_b   1.000
_cell.length_c   1.000
_cell.angle_alpha   90.00
_cell.angle_beta   90.00
_cell.angle_gamma   90.00
#
_symmetry.space_group_name_H-M   'P 1'
#
loop_
_entity.id
_entity.type
_entity.pdbx_description
1 polymer ?
#
loop_
_entity_poly.entity_id
_entity_poly.type
_entity_poly.pdbx_seq_one_letter_code
_entity_poly.pdbx_strand_id
1 'polypeptide(L)'
;MSSIQQLAVHLLRQCSGHLLATVLMARALKDVKNVRIWQHASRVIGCLPTSHAEDRILFNALAFVLGHLGSANKCVKYCASHLEMEGTKKVDLLDSWMNEDLIETLDEGEKIVQHLVNALLLESFRNGESIQCEKKSVRS
;
A
#
# COMPACT_ATOMS: atom_id res chain seq x y z
N MET A 1 -12.30 24.24 -10.76
CA MET A 1 -11.78 22.93 -10.29
C MET A 1 -10.26 22.97 -10.32
N SER A 2 -9.58 22.53 -9.27
CA SER A 2 -8.12 22.43 -9.24
C SER A 2 -7.62 21.28 -10.13
N SER A 3 -6.36 21.33 -10.58
CA SER A 3 -5.76 20.25 -11.38
C SER A 3 -5.80 18.89 -10.66
N ILE A 4 -5.66 18.88 -9.33
CA ILE A 4 -5.77 17.65 -8.52
C ILE A 4 -7.20 17.11 -8.54
N GLN A 5 -8.22 17.97 -8.43
CA GLN A 5 -9.62 17.51 -8.51
C GLN A 5 -9.93 16.84 -9.85
N GLN A 6 -9.43 17.41 -10.95
CA GLN A 6 -9.58 16.81 -12.28
C GLN A 6 -8.89 15.45 -12.39
N LEU A 7 -7.66 15.34 -11.86
CA LEU A 7 -6.91 14.08 -11.82
C LEU A 7 -7.58 13.04 -10.92
N ALA A 8 -8.14 13.45 -9.78
CA ALA A 8 -8.87 12.56 -8.87
C ALA A 8 -10.10 11.97 -9.55
N VAL A 9 -10.92 12.79 -10.21
CA VAL A 9 -12.09 12.32 -10.97
C VAL A 9 -11.68 11.37 -12.09
N HIS A 10 -10.62 11.71 -12.83
CA HIS A 10 -10.13 10.87 -13.91
C HIS A 10 -9.62 9.51 -13.39
N LEU A 11 -8.80 9.52 -12.33
CA LEU A 11 -8.28 8.31 -11.70
C LEU A 11 -9.40 7.40 -11.19
N LEU A 12 -10.41 7.95 -10.51
CA LEU A 12 -11.56 7.18 -10.02
C LEU A 12 -12.36 6.52 -11.15
N ARG A 13 -12.49 7.20 -12.29
CA ARG A 13 -13.11 6.61 -13.49
C ARG A 13 -12.29 5.44 -14.02
N GLN A 14 -10.96 5.56 -14.03
CA GLN A 14 -10.07 4.48 -14.49
C GLN A 14 -10.13 3.26 -13.57
N CYS A 15 -10.40 3.44 -12.26
CA CYS A 15 -10.66 2.32 -11.35
C CYS A 15 -11.92 1.51 -11.71
N SER A 16 -12.76 1.98 -12.65
CA SER A 16 -13.86 1.21 -13.27
C SER A 16 -14.80 0.50 -12.28
N GLY A 17 -15.10 1.14 -11.14
CA GLY A 17 -15.95 0.56 -10.09
C GLY A 17 -15.28 -0.48 -9.20
N HIS A 18 -13.99 -0.77 -9.39
CA HIS A 18 -13.25 -1.66 -8.53
C HIS A 18 -13.06 -1.04 -7.14
N LEU A 19 -13.80 -1.54 -6.14
CA LEU A 19 -13.84 -0.96 -4.80
C LEU A 19 -12.46 -0.95 -4.12
N LEU A 20 -11.74 -2.08 -4.10
CA LEU A 20 -10.45 -2.14 -3.40
C LEU A 20 -9.41 -1.20 -4.03
N ALA A 21 -9.20 -1.27 -5.35
CA ALA A 21 -8.34 -0.33 -6.07
C ALA A 21 -8.71 1.14 -5.83
N THR A 22 -10.00 1.47 -5.80
CA THR A 22 -10.47 2.82 -5.48
C THR A 22 -10.04 3.27 -4.09
N VAL A 23 -10.22 2.41 -3.09
CA VAL A 23 -9.85 2.71 -1.71
C VAL A 23 -8.32 2.81 -1.56
N LEU A 24 -7.57 1.88 -2.16
CA LEU A 24 -6.10 1.89 -2.16
C LEU A 24 -5.55 3.22 -2.70
N MET A 25 -6.01 3.62 -3.89
CA MET A 25 -5.54 4.85 -4.52
C MET A 25 -5.97 6.10 -3.76
N ALA A 26 -7.22 6.16 -3.27
CA ALA A 26 -7.71 7.29 -2.50
C ALA A 26 -6.90 7.50 -1.21
N ARG A 27 -6.53 6.41 -0.53
CA ARG A 27 -5.74 6.48 0.70
C ARG A 27 -4.27 6.82 0.42
N ALA A 28 -3.68 6.23 -0.61
CA ALA A 28 -2.29 6.54 -1.01
C ALA A 28 -2.11 8.01 -1.41
N LEU A 29 -3.17 8.66 -1.89
CA LEU A 29 -3.12 10.04 -2.38
C LEU A 29 -3.73 11.07 -1.41
N LYS A 30 -4.30 10.64 -0.26
CA LYS A 30 -5.11 11.48 0.65
C LYS A 30 -4.46 12.82 1.01
N ASP A 31 -3.16 12.82 1.29
CA ASP A 31 -2.41 14.00 1.74
C ASP A 31 -1.36 14.47 0.72
N VAL A 32 -1.41 13.92 -0.50
CA VAL A 32 -0.44 14.22 -1.56
C VAL A 32 -0.79 15.54 -2.24
N LYS A 33 0.03 16.58 -2.01
CA LYS A 33 -0.13 17.91 -2.64
C LYS A 33 0.59 18.04 -3.99
N ASN A 34 1.47 17.09 -4.32
CA ASN A 34 2.28 17.15 -5.54
C ASN A 34 1.51 16.64 -6.76
N VAL A 35 1.17 17.54 -7.68
CA VAL A 35 0.43 17.23 -8.92
C VAL A 35 1.11 16.16 -9.77
N ARG A 36 2.45 16.08 -9.79
CA ARG A 36 3.18 15.08 -10.58
C ARG A 36 2.92 13.66 -10.08
N ILE A 37 2.71 13.48 -8.78
CA ILE A 37 2.36 12.17 -8.21
C ILE A 37 0.96 11.75 -8.65
N TRP A 38 0.00 12.68 -8.67
CA TRP A 38 -1.35 12.43 -9.21
C TRP A 38 -1.34 12.07 -10.70
N GLN A 39 -0.51 12.75 -11.49
CA GLN A 39 -0.34 12.41 -12.92
C GLN A 39 0.27 11.02 -13.10
N HIS A 40 1.26 10.66 -12.28
CA HIS A 40 1.85 9.33 -12.31
C HIS A 40 0.83 8.26 -11.91
N ALA A 41 0.08 8.47 -10.82
CA ALA A 41 -0.97 7.57 -10.35
C ALA A 41 -2.03 7.28 -11.44
N SER A 42 -2.49 8.33 -12.12
CA SER A 42 -3.45 8.22 -13.22
C SER A 42 -2.90 7.45 -14.42
N ARG A 43 -1.61 7.60 -14.75
CA ARG A 43 -0.98 6.79 -15.80
C ARG A 43 -0.92 5.32 -15.40
N VAL A 44 -0.46 5.01 -14.18
CA VAL A 44 -0.24 3.63 -13.72
C VAL A 44 -1.55 2.83 -13.71
N ILE A 45 -2.65 3.39 -13.20
CA ILE A 45 -3.95 2.69 -13.19
C ILE A 45 -4.42 2.34 -14.61
N GLY A 46 -4.17 3.22 -15.58
CA GLY A 46 -4.56 3.03 -16.98
C GLY A 46 -3.63 2.12 -17.80
N CYS A 47 -2.49 1.69 -17.25
CA CYS A 47 -1.54 0.85 -17.99
C CYS A 47 -2.10 -0.56 -18.25
N LEU A 48 -1.80 -1.10 -19.44
CA LEU A 48 -1.98 -2.53 -19.71
C LEU A 48 -0.97 -3.33 -18.89
N PRO A 49 -1.37 -4.47 -18.29
CA PRO A 49 -0.47 -5.24 -17.46
C PRO A 49 0.63 -5.91 -18.29
N THR A 50 1.79 -6.11 -17.67
CA THR A 50 2.84 -7.01 -18.14
C THR A 50 2.55 -8.48 -17.83
N SER A 51 1.51 -8.78 -17.02
CA SER A 51 1.13 -10.11 -16.58
C SER A 51 -0.33 -10.46 -16.93
N HIS A 52 -0.64 -11.75 -17.01
CA HIS A 52 -1.99 -12.28 -17.26
C HIS A 52 -2.93 -12.19 -16.03
N ALA A 53 -2.69 -11.27 -15.09
CA ALA A 53 -3.51 -11.18 -13.88
C ALA A 53 -4.97 -10.85 -14.22
N GLU A 54 -5.90 -11.63 -13.67
CA GLU A 54 -7.35 -11.48 -13.92
C GLU A 54 -7.88 -10.11 -13.46
N ASP A 55 -7.24 -9.51 -12.45
CA ASP A 55 -7.63 -8.22 -11.87
C ASP A 55 -6.59 -7.11 -12.10
N ARG A 56 -6.49 -6.66 -13.36
CA ARG A 56 -5.53 -5.64 -13.82
C ARG A 56 -5.59 -4.33 -13.02
N ILE A 57 -6.78 -3.91 -12.60
CA ILE A 57 -6.98 -2.61 -11.95
C ILE A 57 -6.42 -2.68 -10.54
N LEU A 58 -6.69 -3.77 -9.84
CA LEU A 58 -6.12 -4.02 -8.52
C LEU A 58 -4.60 -4.17 -8.59
N PHE A 59 -4.08 -4.93 -9.56
CA PHE A 59 -2.64 -5.10 -9.73
C PHE A 59 -1.92 -3.76 -9.95
N ASN A 60 -2.44 -2.91 -10.84
CA ASN A 60 -1.88 -1.58 -11.09
C ASN A 60 -1.95 -0.67 -9.86
N ALA A 61 -3.04 -0.74 -9.09
CA ALA A 61 -3.17 0.01 -7.84
C ALA A 61 -2.13 -0.43 -6.81
N LEU A 62 -1.94 -1.75 -6.63
CA LEU A 62 -0.91 -2.29 -5.75
C LEU A 62 0.49 -1.90 -6.21
N ALA A 63 0.79 -2.01 -7.50
CA ALA A 63 2.08 -1.59 -8.06
C ALA A 63 2.37 -0.11 -7.79
N PHE A 64 1.36 0.76 -7.94
CA PHE A 64 1.49 2.17 -7.58
C PHE A 64 1.76 2.36 -6.09
N VAL A 65 0.97 1.73 -5.21
CA VAL A 65 1.13 1.85 -3.75
C VAL A 65 2.53 1.38 -3.32
N LEU A 66 2.98 0.21 -3.79
CA LEU A 66 4.31 -0.33 -3.49
C LEU A 66 5.44 0.55 -4.00
N GLY A 67 5.31 1.10 -5.22
CA GLY A 67 6.26 2.06 -5.75
C GLY A 67 6.28 3.38 -4.98
N HIS A 68 5.13 3.83 -4.49
CA HIS A 68 4.99 5.05 -3.71
C HIS A 68 5.57 4.94 -2.30
N LEU A 69 5.61 3.73 -1.73
CA LEU A 69 6.21 3.43 -0.43
C LEU A 69 7.75 3.54 -0.42
N GLY A 70 8.41 3.53 -1.59
CA GLY A 70 9.86 3.70 -1.69
C GLY A 70 10.63 2.62 -0.92
N SER A 71 11.52 3.04 -0.02
CA SER A 71 12.33 2.12 0.80
C SER A 71 11.49 1.20 1.69
N ALA A 72 10.28 1.61 2.09
CA ALA A 72 9.38 0.80 2.92
C ALA A 72 8.83 -0.45 2.20
N ASN A 73 9.01 -0.57 0.89
CA ASN A 73 8.63 -1.78 0.14
C ASN A 73 9.39 -3.04 0.63
N LYS A 74 10.61 -2.90 1.19
CA LYS A 74 11.33 -4.03 1.78
C LYS A 74 10.59 -4.62 2.99
N CYS A 75 9.97 -3.77 3.81
CA CYS A 75 9.13 -4.18 4.93
C CYS A 75 7.88 -4.92 4.45
N VAL A 76 7.25 -4.46 3.36
CA VAL A 76 6.09 -5.17 2.77
C VAL A 76 6.47 -6.57 2.28
N LYS A 77 7.60 -6.70 1.59
CA LYS A 77 8.10 -8.00 1.15
C LYS A 77 8.38 -8.93 2.32
N TYR A 78 9.00 -8.40 3.38
CA TYR A 78 9.21 -9.15 4.61
C TYR A 78 7.89 -9.67 5.18
N CYS A 79 6.87 -8.82 5.30
CA CYS A 79 5.54 -9.22 5.75
C CYS A 79 4.93 -10.31 4.86
N ALA A 80 4.96 -10.14 3.54
CA ALA A 80 4.41 -11.13 2.63
C ALA A 80 5.07 -12.51 2.76
N SER A 81 6.35 -12.56 3.15
CA SER A 81 7.12 -13.80 3.30
C SER A 81 7.07 -14.42 4.70
N HIS A 82 6.91 -13.62 5.77
CA HIS A 82 7.14 -14.07 7.15
C HIS A 82 5.95 -13.86 8.10
N LEU A 83 4.98 -13.00 7.77
CA LEU A 83 3.82 -12.82 8.62
C LEU A 83 2.83 -13.98 8.43
N GLU A 84 2.66 -14.78 9.48
CA GLU A 84 1.68 -15.86 9.51
C GLU A 84 0.25 -15.32 9.38
N MET A 85 -0.68 -16.20 8.97
CA MET A 85 -2.09 -15.86 8.84
C MET A 85 -2.76 -15.43 10.15
N GLU A 86 -2.17 -15.75 11.31
CA GLU A 86 -2.69 -15.36 12.62
C GLU A 86 -2.20 -13.95 13.04
N GLY A 87 -1.29 -13.36 12.26
CA GLY A 87 -0.63 -12.11 12.57
C GLY A 87 0.51 -12.27 13.57
N THR A 88 1.12 -11.14 13.94
CA THR A 88 2.17 -11.07 14.96
C THR A 88 1.99 -9.81 15.81
N LYS A 89 2.65 -9.73 16.97
CA LYS A 89 2.65 -8.48 17.73
C LYS A 89 3.46 -7.44 16.98
N LYS A 90 3.00 -6.19 17.00
CA LYS A 90 3.67 -5.06 16.37
C LYS A 90 5.12 -4.93 16.86
N VAL A 91 5.34 -5.11 18.16
CA VAL A 91 6.68 -5.06 18.77
C VAL A 91 7.59 -6.13 18.17
N ASP A 92 7.13 -7.39 18.13
CA ASP A 92 7.90 -8.51 17.56
C ASP A 92 8.22 -8.29 16.06
N LEU A 93 7.29 -7.67 15.31
CA LEU A 93 7.51 -7.30 13.92
C LEU A 93 8.61 -6.23 13.77
N LEU A 94 8.56 -5.20 14.60
CA LEU A 94 9.55 -4.10 14.57
C LEU A 94 10.93 -4.59 14.98
N ASP A 95 11.01 -5.44 16.01
CA ASP A 95 12.27 -6.07 16.42
C ASP A 95 12.85 -6.94 15.29
N SER A 96 12.00 -7.69 14.60
CA SER A 96 12.42 -8.48 13.43
C SER A 96 12.92 -7.59 12.29
N TRP A 97 12.25 -6.46 12.01
CA TRP A 97 12.70 -5.51 11.00
C TRP A 97 14.03 -4.83 11.36
N MET A 98 14.27 -4.54 12.65
CA MET A 98 15.57 -4.03 13.13
C MET A 98 16.67 -5.08 12.92
N ASN A 99 16.42 -6.34 13.29
CA ASN A 99 17.40 -7.43 13.16
C ASN A 99 17.78 -7.75 11.71
N GLU A 100 16.89 -7.47 10.76
CA GLU A 100 17.08 -7.69 9.32
C GLU A 100 17.51 -6.41 8.58
N ASP A 101 17.90 -5.35 9.30
CA ASP A 101 18.31 -4.05 8.75
C ASP A 101 17.25 -3.42 7.79
N LEU A 102 15.97 -3.73 8.03
CA LEU A 102 14.85 -3.18 7.26
C LEU A 102 14.45 -1.79 7.75
N ILE A 103 14.74 -1.46 9.00
CA ILE A 103 14.54 -0.12 9.58
C ILE A 103 15.75 0.22 10.44
N GLU A 104 16.06 1.51 10.57
CA GLU A 104 17.16 1.97 11.44
C GLU A 104 16.67 2.29 12.85
N THR A 105 15.39 2.65 12.99
CA THR A 105 14.79 3.08 14.26
C THR A 105 13.37 2.55 14.44
N LEU A 106 12.95 2.36 15.69
CA LEU A 106 11.56 1.99 16.02
C LEU A 106 10.56 3.05 15.53
N ASP A 107 10.87 4.34 15.67
CA ASP A 107 10.00 5.43 15.21
C ASP A 107 9.77 5.41 13.69
N GLU A 108 10.80 5.07 12.92
CA GLU A 108 10.67 4.84 11.48
C GLU A 108 9.76 3.65 11.21
N GLY A 109 9.99 2.53 11.91
CA GLY A 109 9.17 1.33 11.78
C GLY A 109 7.70 1.56 12.12
N GLU A 110 7.38 2.31 13.18
CA GLU A 110 6.00 2.65 13.53
C GLU A 110 5.31 3.46 12.43
N LYS A 111 6.01 4.44 11.86
CA LYS A 111 5.49 5.23 10.73
C LYS A 111 5.24 4.36 9.51
N ILE A 112 6.14 3.42 9.21
CA ILE A 112 5.97 2.46 8.13
C ILE A 112 4.75 1.57 8.40
N VAL A 113 4.62 0.96 9.57
CA VAL A 113 3.44 0.16 9.94
C VAL A 113 2.17 0.96 9.76
N GLN A 114 2.12 2.21 10.26
CA GLN A 114 0.95 3.06 10.12
C GLN A 114 0.63 3.38 8.65
N HIS A 115 1.64 3.62 7.82
CA HIS A 115 1.46 3.81 6.38
C HIS A 115 0.92 2.56 5.70
N LEU A 116 1.41 1.37 6.06
CA LEU A 116 0.95 0.09 5.50
C LEU A 116 -0.48 -0.25 5.93
N VAL A 117 -0.86 0.04 7.17
CA VAL A 117 -2.23 -0.08 7.67
C VAL A 117 -3.16 0.91 6.95
N ASN A 118 -2.72 2.17 6.80
CA ASN A 118 -3.46 3.15 6.03
C ASN A 118 -3.64 2.69 4.58
N ALA A 119 -2.63 2.05 3.99
CA ALA A 119 -2.66 1.52 2.64
C ALA A 119 -3.43 0.18 2.48
N LEU A 120 -4.07 -0.37 3.52
CA LEU A 120 -4.74 -1.69 3.46
C LEU A 120 -3.83 -2.83 3.00
N LEU A 121 -2.54 -2.72 3.33
CA LEU A 121 -1.58 -3.81 3.14
C LEU A 121 -1.45 -4.64 4.42
N LEU A 122 -1.70 -4.00 5.56
CA LEU A 122 -1.73 -4.62 6.88
C LEU A 122 -3.05 -4.29 7.59
N GLU A 123 -3.55 -5.24 8.36
CA GLU A 123 -4.65 -5.08 9.29
C GLU A 123 -4.08 -4.91 10.70
N SER A 124 -4.56 -3.90 11.44
CA SER A 124 -4.21 -3.70 12.85
C SER A 124 -5.40 -4.04 13.75
N PHE A 125 -5.19 -4.85 14.78
CA PHE A 125 -6.23 -5.24 15.74
C PHE A 125 -5.69 -5.15 17.18
N ARG A 126 -6.57 -5.35 18.17
CA ARG A 126 -6.27 -5.15 19.60
C ARG A 126 -5.62 -3.79 19.86
N ASN A 127 -6.29 -2.71 19.45
CA ASN A 127 -5.81 -1.33 19.59
C ASN A 127 -4.43 -1.04 18.95
N GLY A 128 -4.04 -1.81 17.93
CA GLY A 128 -2.77 -1.60 17.22
C GLY A 128 -1.59 -2.40 17.77
N GLU A 129 -1.82 -3.28 18.74
CA GLU A 129 -0.80 -4.16 19.30
C GLU A 129 -0.44 -5.34 18.39
N SER A 130 -1.35 -5.73 17.49
CA SER A 130 -1.16 -6.87 16.60
C SER A 130 -1.42 -6.50 15.15
N ILE A 131 -0.63 -7.09 14.26
CA ILE A 131 -0.55 -6.79 12.84
C ILE A 131 -0.67 -8.07 12.03
N GLN A 132 -1.45 -8.04 10.94
CA GLN A 132 -1.63 -9.16 10.02
C GLN A 132 -1.60 -8.66 8.56
N CYS A 133 -1.14 -9.48 7.61
CA CYS A 133 -1.28 -9.19 6.18
C CYS A 133 -2.75 -9.26 5.73
N GLU A 134 -3.22 -8.26 4.99
CA GLU A 134 -4.60 -8.26 4.49
C GLU A 134 -4.81 -9.41 3.48
N LYS A 135 -5.82 -10.25 3.74
CA LYS A 135 -6.03 -11.58 3.12
C LYS A 135 -6.16 -11.57 1.59
N LYS A 136 -6.35 -10.40 0.98
CA LYS A 136 -6.54 -10.22 -0.47
C LYS A 136 -5.32 -9.63 -1.20
N SER A 137 -4.32 -9.12 -0.47
CA SER A 137 -3.15 -8.44 -1.07
C SER A 137 -1.98 -9.39 -1.40
N VAL A 138 -1.94 -10.57 -0.77
CA VAL A 138 -0.79 -11.52 -0.86
C VAL A 138 -1.02 -12.65 -1.88
N ARG A 139 -2.22 -12.75 -2.48
CA ARG A 139 -2.55 -13.80 -3.47
C ARG A 139 -2.55 -13.34 -4.93
N SER A 140 -2.07 -12.14 -5.22
CA SER A 140 -1.95 -11.60 -6.59
C SER A 140 -0.54 -11.74 -7.16
#